data_AF-A0A0C9W7X0-F1
#
_entry.id   AF-A0A0C9W7X0-F1
#
_cell.length_a   1.000
_cell.length_b   1.000
_cell.length_c   1.000
_cell.angle_alpha   90.00
_cell.angle_beta   90.00
_cell.angle_gamma   90.00
#
_symmetry.space_group_name_H-M   'P 1'
#
loop_
_entity.id
_entity.type
_entity.pdbx_description
1 polymer ?
#
loop_
_entity_poly.entity_id
_entity_poly.type
_entity_poly.pdbx_seq_one_letter_code
_entity_poly.pdbx_strand_id
1 'polypeptide(L)' 'INKALQQRSEAVRNAITRYNMQAATLNPPRPQISWKEIVDYSFLSEFDLLCLLCADVHNDDWARPAHQEATVKFFKLCHT' A
#
# COMPACT_ATOMS: atom_id res chain seq x y z
N ILE A 1 -8.81 -20.32 8.97
CA ILE A 1 -8.53 -19.22 8.01
C ILE A 1 -9.09 -17.88 8.49
N ASN A 2 -10.34 -17.80 8.97
CA ASN A 2 -10.97 -16.53 9.37
C ASN A 2 -10.24 -15.77 10.50
N LYS A 3 -9.84 -16.45 11.59
CA LYS A 3 -9.13 -15.82 12.72
C LYS A 3 -7.78 -15.19 12.34
N ALA A 4 -7.00 -15.89 11.49
CA ALA A 4 -5.69 -15.40 11.08
C ALA A 4 -5.79 -14.13 10.22
N LEU A 5 -6.80 -14.06 9.34
CA LEU A 5 -7.08 -12.86 8.54
C LEU A 5 -7.54 -11.68 9.41
N GLN A 6 -8.42 -11.93 10.38
CA GLN A 6 -8.85 -10.92 11.35
C GLN A 6 -7.67 -10.36 12.15
N GLN A 7 -6.82 -11.26 12.67
CA GLN A 7 -5.64 -10.88 13.44
C GLN A 7 -4.64 -10.07 12.62
N ARG A 8 -4.44 -10.42 11.34
CA ARG A 8 -3.59 -9.63 10.43
C ARG A 8 -4.20 -8.25 10.18
N SER A 9 -5.51 -8.16 9.93
CA SER A 9 -6.21 -6.89 9.71
C SER A 9 -6.07 -5.95 10.92
N GLU A 10 -6.25 -6.50 12.12
CA GLU A 10 -6.09 -5.77 13.37
C GLU A 10 -4.63 -5.31 13.60
N ALA A 11 -3.65 -6.16 13.27
CA ALA A 11 -2.24 -5.81 13.34
C ALA A 11 -1.91 -4.63 12.41
N VAL A 12 -2.42 -4.61 11.18
CA VAL A 12 -2.22 -3.50 10.23
C VAL A 12 -2.89 -2.22 10.75
N ARG A 13 -4.12 -2.30 11.28
CA ARG A 13 -4.81 -1.14 11.88
C ARG A 13 -3.99 -0.54 13.03
N ASN A 14 -3.46 -1.40 13.90
CA ASN A 14 -2.64 -0.96 15.03
C ASN A 14 -1.32 -0.32 14.56
N ALA A 15 -0.70 -0.85 13.51
CA ALA A 15 0.50 -0.27 12.92
C ALA A 15 0.25 1.14 12.38
N ILE A 16 -0.86 1.35 11.67
CA ILE A 16 -1.27 2.67 11.15
C ILE A 16 -1.45 3.68 12.28
N THR A 17 -2.20 3.31 13.32
CA THR A 17 -2.43 4.17 14.47
C THR A 17 -1.11 4.60 15.11
N ARG A 18 -0.19 3.65 15.33
CA ARG A 18 1.13 3.94 15.91
C ARG A 18 1.97 4.85 15.00
N TYR A 19 1.98 4.59 13.71
CA TYR A 19 2.66 5.44 12.73
C TYR A 19 2.11 6.87 12.77
N ASN A 20 0.79 7.05 12.69
CA ASN A 20 0.15 8.37 12.67
C ASN A 20 0.40 9.16 13.96
N MET A 21 0.41 8.49 15.11
CA MET A 21 0.79 9.11 16.38
C MET A 21 2.22 9.64 16.34
N GLN A 22 3.18 8.83 15.87
CA GLN A 22 4.58 9.24 15.81
C GLN A 22 4.82 10.30 14.73
N ALA A 23 4.20 10.15 13.56
CA ALA A 23 4.28 11.10 12.44
C ALA A 23 3.87 12.52 12.85
N ALA A 24 2.86 12.65 13.70
CA ALA A 24 2.41 13.94 14.24
C ALA A 24 3.41 14.59 15.22
N THR A 25 4.28 13.80 15.85
CA THR A 25 5.30 14.30 16.79
C THR A 25 6.60 14.77 16.12
N LEU A 26 6.75 14.51 14.82
CA LEU A 26 7.93 14.91 14.06
C LEU A 26 7.89 16.41 13.71
N ASN A 27 9.07 17.01 13.47
CA ASN A 27 9.21 18.38 12.99
C ASN A 27 10.01 18.40 11.67
N PRO A 28 9.37 18.67 10.52
CA PRO A 28 7.94 18.94 10.35
C PRO A 28 7.06 17.67 10.53
N PRO A 29 5.78 17.81 10.91
CA PRO A 29 4.86 16.68 10.99
C PRO A 29 4.78 15.95 9.66
N ARG A 30 4.79 14.61 9.70
CA ARG A 30 4.63 13.79 8.49
C ARG A 30 3.14 13.55 8.17
N PRO A 31 2.77 13.39 6.89
CA PRO A 31 1.42 13.04 6.49
C PRO A 31 0.93 11.76 7.17
N GLN A 32 -0.32 11.79 7.63
CA GLN A 32 -0.99 10.62 8.19
C GLN A 32 -1.46 9.69 7.07
N ILE A 33 -1.43 8.39 7.34
CA ILE A 33 -1.87 7.34 6.41
C ILE A 33 -3.24 6.83 6.86
N SER A 34 -4.15 6.68 5.91
CA SER A 34 -5.47 6.11 6.10
C SER A 34 -5.50 4.62 5.77
N TRP A 35 -6.48 3.90 6.34
CA TRP A 35 -6.73 2.50 5.99
C TRP A 35 -7.03 2.33 4.49
N LYS A 36 -7.73 3.31 3.89
CA LYS A 36 -8.11 3.27 2.48
C LYS A 36 -6.88 3.30 1.58
N GLU A 37 -5.94 4.21 1.84
CA GLU A 37 -4.68 4.29 1.10
C GLU A 37 -3.90 2.98 1.18
N ILE A 38 -3.84 2.34 2.36
CA ILE A 38 -3.12 1.06 2.51
C ILE A 38 -3.78 -0.08 1.75
N VAL A 39 -5.11 -0.12 1.70
CA VAL A 39 -5.83 -1.11 0.89
C VAL A 39 -5.55 -0.85 -0.59
N ASP A 40 -5.57 0.41 -1.02
CA ASP A 40 -5.28 0.81 -2.39
C ASP A 40 -3.83 0.49 -2.79
N TYR A 41 -2.88 0.46 -1.85
CA TYR A 41 -1.48 0.04 -2.06
C TYR A 41 -1.18 -1.43 -1.74
N SER A 42 -2.17 -2.21 -1.30
CA SER A 42 -1.94 -3.61 -0.92
C SER A 42 -1.43 -4.49 -2.07
N PHE A 43 -1.72 -4.12 -3.32
CA PHE A 43 -1.17 -4.78 -4.51
C PHE A 43 0.36 -4.65 -4.63
N LEU A 44 0.97 -3.58 -4.09
CA LEU A 44 2.44 -3.44 -4.11
C LEU A 44 3.11 -4.49 -3.24
N SER A 45 2.40 -4.99 -2.22
CA SER A 45 2.89 -6.09 -1.38
C SER A 45 2.84 -7.46 -2.07
N GLU A 46 2.19 -7.58 -3.24
CA GLU A 46 2.28 -8.80 -4.07
C GLU A 46 3.64 -8.91 -4.77
N PHE A 47 4.44 -7.84 -4.75
CA PHE A 47 5.82 -7.84 -5.22
C PHE A 47 6.77 -7.80 -4.01
N ASP A 48 7.05 -8.97 -3.42
CA ASP A 48 7.99 -9.12 -2.29
C ASP A 48 9.36 -8.44 -2.56
N LEU A 49 9.75 -8.33 -3.83
CA LEU A 49 10.97 -7.63 -4.27
C LEU A 49 10.96 -6.13 -3.94
N LEU A 50 9.79 -5.47 -3.99
CA LEU A 50 9.64 -4.04 -3.67
C LEU A 50 9.70 -3.79 -2.16
N CYS A 51 9.10 -4.68 -1.37
CA CYS A 51 9.16 -4.61 0.08
C CYS A 51 10.60 -4.76 0.61
N LEU A 52 11.43 -5.59 -0.04
CA LEU A 52 12.83 -5.81 0.34
C LEU A 52 13.72 -4.60 0.04
N LEU A 53 13.41 -3.81 -0.98
CA LEU A 53 14.23 -2.67 -1.40
C LEU A 53 13.88 -1.36 -0.67
N CYS A 54 12.76 -1.32 0.08
CA CYS A 54 12.27 -0.14 0.81
C CYS A 54 12.34 1.16 -0.02
N ALA A 55 12.20 1.03 -1.34
CA ALA A 55 12.20 2.16 -2.25
C ALA A 55 10.82 2.84 -2.13
N ASP A 56 10.83 4.16 -1.96
CA ASP A 56 9.60 4.95 -1.98
C ASP A 56 9.06 5.02 -3.42
N VAL A 57 8.30 4.00 -3.80
CA VAL A 57 7.68 3.87 -5.14
C VAL A 57 6.32 4.56 -5.21
N HIS A 58 5.85 5.17 -4.13
CA HIS A 58 4.54 5.81 -4.07
C HIS A 58 4.34 6.91 -5.13
N ASN A 59 5.44 7.56 -5.52
CA ASN A 59 5.42 8.64 -6.50
C ASN A 59 5.68 8.17 -7.93
N ASP A 60 5.94 6.88 -8.14
CA ASP A 60 6.17 6.37 -9.48
C ASP A 60 4.86 6.27 -10.26
N ASP A 61 4.88 6.66 -11.52
CA ASP A 61 3.67 6.62 -12.35
C ASP A 61 3.09 5.21 -12.48
N TRP A 62 3.90 4.16 -12.50
CA TRP A 62 3.42 2.78 -12.59
C TRP A 62 2.75 2.29 -11.28
N ALA A 63 3.05 2.91 -10.13
CA ALA A 63 2.43 2.60 -8.84
C ALA A 63 1.07 3.28 -8.64
N ARG A 64 0.67 4.18 -9.55
CA ARG A 64 -0.63 4.86 -9.49
C ARG A 64 -1.76 3.89 -9.89
N PRO A 65 -2.84 3.76 -9.08
CA PRO A 65 -3.91 2.80 -9.35
C PRO A 65 -4.53 2.92 -10.75
N ALA A 66 -4.72 4.15 -11.25
CA ALA A 66 -5.28 4.41 -12.57
C ALA A 66 -4.40 3.85 -13.71
N HIS A 67 -3.08 3.96 -13.58
CA HIS A 67 -2.14 3.49 -14.59
C HIS A 67 -2.02 1.97 -14.56
N GLN A 68 -2.08 1.36 -13.37
CA GLN A 68 -2.12 -0.08 -13.21
C GLN A 68 -3.40 -0.66 -13.82
N GLU A 69 -4.57 -0.06 -13.59
CA GLU A 69 -5.82 -0.51 -14.16
C GLU A 69 -5.80 -0.46 -15.70
N ALA A 70 -5.25 0.61 -16.28
CA ALA A 70 -5.05 0.72 -17.73
C ALA A 70 -4.11 -0.36 -18.27
N THR A 71 -3.01 -0.62 -17.57
CA THR A 71 -2.01 -1.64 -17.93
C THR A 71 -2.61 -3.04 -17.90
N VAL A 72 -3.36 -3.39 -16.84
CA VAL A 72 -4.06 -4.68 -16.73
C VAL A 72 -5.07 -4.87 -17.86
N LYS A 73 -5.84 -3.82 -18.21
CA LYS A 73 -6.78 -3.85 -19.34
C LYS A 73 -6.06 -4.03 -20.67
N PHE A 74 -4.96 -3.31 -20.89
CA PHE A 74 -4.14 -3.43 -22.10
C PHE A 74 -3.59 -4.84 -22.28
N PHE A 75 -2.97 -5.42 -21.25
CA PHE A 75 -2.43 -6.78 -21.36
C PHE A 75 -3.52 -7.85 -21.52
N LYS A 76 -4.71 -7.66 -20.93
CA LYS A 76 -5.86 -8.53 -21.19
C LYS A 76 -6.33 -8.47 -22.66
N LEU A 77 -6.20 -7.31 -23.31
CA LEU A 77 -6.54 -7.12 -24.73
C LEU A 77 -5.44 -7.62 -25.67
N CYS A 78 -4.16 -7.53 -25.29
CA CYS A 78 -3.05 -8.03 -26.11
C CYS A 78 -2.84 -9.55 -26.02
N HIS A 79 -3.48 -10.22 -25.06
CA HIS A 79 -3.37 -11.66 -24.85
C HIS A 79 -4.56 -12.46 -25.42
N THR A 80 -5.32 -11.87 -26.35
CA THR A 80 -6.17 -12.55 -27.34
C THR A 80 -5.41 -12.73 -28.65
#